data_AF-A0A661XQZ4-F1
#
_entry.id   AF-A0A661XQZ4-F1
#
_cell.length_a   1.000
_cell.length_b   1.000
_cell.length_c   1.000
_cell.angle_alpha   90.00
_cell.angle_beta   90.00
_cell.angle_gamma   90.00
#
_symmetry.space_group_name_H-M   'P 1'
#
loop_
_entity.id
_entity.type
_entity.pdbx_description
1 polymer ?
#
loop_
_entity_poly.entity_id
_entity_poly.type
_entity_poly.pdbx_seq_one_letter_code
_entity_poly.pdbx_strand_id
1 'polypeptide(L)'
;MKILPTEFIRHIQATLGDQAMAFFDALEAAPPVSLLANKYKSPASLIKSARQVPWCPFGYYLNQRPEFIFEPEFHAGSYYVMEASSMMLWQGLETLFPSNDNLRILDLCGAPGGKAMVTANFLGENSLLVVNEVNRNRYQVLKENVAKWGIP
;
A
#
# COMPACT_ATOMS: atom_id res chain seq x y z
N MET A 1 19.66 13.20 12.77
CA MET A 1 19.87 13.74 11.42
C MET A 1 20.29 12.58 10.54
N LYS A 2 19.49 12.22 9.55
CA LYS A 2 19.88 11.17 8.60
C LYS A 2 21.05 11.70 7.78
N ILE A 3 22.15 10.95 7.76
CA ILE A 3 23.26 11.28 6.86
C ILE A 3 22.84 10.86 5.45
N LEU A 4 22.48 11.84 4.62
CA LEU A 4 22.14 11.61 3.21
C LEU A 4 23.42 11.62 2.36
N PRO A 5 23.52 10.76 1.31
CA PRO A 5 24.67 10.77 0.42
C PRO A 5 24.84 12.12 -0.29
N THR A 6 26.07 12.63 -0.38
CA THR A 6 26.36 13.94 -0.99
C THR A 6 25.87 14.05 -2.44
N GLU A 7 26.04 12.98 -3.22
CA GLU A 7 25.56 12.93 -4.61
C GLU A 7 24.03 13.00 -4.70
N PHE A 8 23.32 12.39 -3.75
CA PHE A 8 21.85 12.48 -3.68
C PHE A 8 21.41 13.92 -3.37
N ILE A 9 22.05 14.58 -2.40
CA ILE A 9 21.75 15.97 -2.05
C ILE A 9 21.95 16.87 -3.26
N ARG A 10 23.11 16.75 -3.94
CA ARG A 10 23.42 17.58 -5.12
C ARG A 10 22.41 17.36 -6.24
N HIS A 11 22.04 16.10 -6.50
CA HIS A 11 21.07 15.76 -7.53
C HIS A 11 19.68 16.35 -7.24
N ILE A 12 19.19 16.21 -6.01
CA ILE A 12 17.89 16.74 -5.59
C ILE A 12 17.88 18.28 -5.62
N GLN A 13 18.94 18.93 -5.15
CA GLN A 13 19.07 20.40 -5.24
C GLN A 13 19.03 20.89 -6.69
N ALA A 14 19.73 20.22 -7.61
CA ALA A 14 19.69 20.56 -9.02
C ALA A 14 18.32 20.32 -9.67
N THR A 15 17.58 19.30 -9.21
CA THR A 15 16.29 18.91 -9.78
C THR A 15 15.12 19.75 -9.27
N LEU A 16 15.10 20.05 -7.97
CA LEU A 16 13.99 20.72 -7.29
C LEU A 16 14.24 22.22 -7.05
N GLY A 17 15.47 22.71 -7.22
CA GLY A 17 15.84 24.11 -7.00
C GLY A 17 15.37 24.60 -5.63
N ASP A 18 14.55 25.65 -5.62
CA ASP A 18 14.01 26.28 -4.41
C ASP A 18 13.14 25.34 -3.54
N GLN A 19 12.60 24.25 -4.11
CA GLN A 19 11.80 23.26 -3.38
C GLN A 19 12.66 22.21 -2.65
N ALA A 20 13.97 22.17 -2.89
CA ALA A 20 14.84 21.13 -2.32
C ALA A 20 14.85 21.15 -0.79
N MET A 21 14.83 22.33 -0.16
CA MET A 21 14.80 22.46 1.30
C MET A 21 13.54 21.82 1.90
N ALA A 22 12.35 22.13 1.35
CA ALA A 22 11.10 21.54 1.81
C ALA A 22 11.08 20.01 1.65
N PHE A 23 11.70 19.48 0.59
CA PHE A 23 11.88 18.04 0.41
C PHE A 23 12.77 17.41 1.50
N PHE A 24 13.90 18.02 1.83
CA PHE A 24 14.78 17.52 2.89
C PHE A 24 14.12 17.61 4.27
N ASP A 25 13.36 18.67 4.54
CA ASP A 25 12.56 18.80 5.77
C ASP A 25 11.52 17.67 5.88
N ALA A 26 10.86 17.32 4.77
CA ALA A 26 9.90 16.22 4.73
C ALA A 26 10.53 14.84 4.98
N LEU A 27 11.81 14.63 4.63
CA LEU A 27 12.53 13.37 4.89
C LEU A 27 12.90 13.15 6.37
N GLU A 28 12.99 14.24 7.13
CA GLU A 28 13.24 14.23 8.58
C GLU A 28 11.93 14.16 9.39
N ALA A 29 10.79 14.52 8.79
CA ALA A 29 9.49 14.43 9.44
C ALA A 29 9.09 12.97 9.77
N ALA A 30 8.29 12.81 10.82
CA ALA A 30 7.72 11.51 11.17
C ALA A 30 6.79 11.03 10.05
N PRO A 31 6.97 9.81 9.51
CA PRO A 31 6.13 9.34 8.42
C PRO A 31 4.70 9.08 8.92
N PRO A 32 3.68 9.48 8.14
CA PRO A 32 2.31 9.15 8.48
C PRO A 32 2.10 7.63 8.41
N VAL A 33 1.22 7.13 9.27
CA VAL A 33 0.87 5.70 9.32
C VAL A 33 -0.37 5.49 8.49
N SER A 34 -0.35 4.51 7.60
CA SER A 34 -1.49 4.21 6.72
C SER A 34 -1.72 2.72 6.58
N LEU A 35 -2.96 2.37 6.23
CA LEU A 35 -3.39 1.02 5.92
C LEU A 35 -4.34 1.00 4.72
N LEU A 36 -4.38 -0.15 4.06
CA LEU A 36 -5.40 -0.51 3.08
C LEU A 36 -6.42 -1.42 3.77
N ALA A 37 -7.67 -1.01 3.83
CA ALA A 37 -8.77 -1.83 4.31
C ALA A 37 -9.11 -2.94 3.30
N ASN A 38 -9.37 -4.15 3.78
CA ASN A 38 -9.89 -5.23 2.95
C ASN A 38 -11.38 -4.99 2.66
N LYS A 39 -11.77 -4.94 1.39
CA LYS A 39 -13.14 -4.59 0.98
C LYS A 39 -14.23 -5.54 1.51
N TYR A 40 -13.87 -6.79 1.83
CA TYR A 40 -14.83 -7.80 2.30
C TYR A 40 -14.82 -8.01 3.82
N LYS A 41 -13.74 -7.60 4.50
CA LYS A 41 -13.56 -7.86 5.94
C LYS A 41 -13.67 -6.61 6.79
N SER A 42 -13.21 -5.46 6.28
CA SER A 42 -13.24 -4.11 6.88
C SER A 42 -12.74 -3.99 8.34
N PRO A 43 -11.70 -3.17 8.63
CA PRO A 43 -11.20 -2.97 9.99
C PRO A 43 -11.97 -1.85 10.71
N ALA A 44 -13.27 -2.07 10.95
CA ALA A 44 -14.21 -1.01 11.33
C ALA A 44 -13.77 -0.20 12.57
N SER A 45 -13.09 -0.85 13.50
CA SER A 45 -12.62 -0.21 14.74
C SER A 45 -11.54 0.85 14.48
N LEU A 46 -10.60 0.56 13.59
CA LEU A 46 -9.46 1.43 13.27
C LEU A 46 -9.83 2.57 12.32
N ILE A 47 -10.76 2.35 11.39
CA ILE A 47 -11.09 3.36 10.37
C ILE A 47 -12.11 4.40 10.84
N LYS A 48 -12.82 4.16 11.95
CA LYS A 48 -13.87 5.05 12.46
C LYS A 48 -13.38 6.48 12.73
N SER A 49 -12.14 6.63 13.17
CA SER A 49 -11.51 7.92 13.45
C SER A 49 -10.39 8.29 12.47
N ALA A 50 -10.15 7.46 11.46
CA ALA A 50 -9.07 7.62 10.50
C ALA A 50 -9.44 8.61 9.39
N ARG A 51 -8.43 9.24 8.78
CA ARG A 51 -8.62 10.09 7.60
C ARG A 51 -8.45 9.24 6.34
N GLN A 52 -9.43 9.25 5.43
CA GLN A 52 -9.30 8.53 4.17
C GLN A 52 -8.14 9.08 3.31
N VAL A 53 -7.48 8.19 2.57
CA VAL A 53 -6.47 8.53 1.57
C VAL A 53 -7.20 9.03 0.31
N PRO A 54 -6.95 10.27 -0.18
CA PRO A 54 -7.77 10.88 -1.23
C PRO A 54 -7.82 10.12 -2.57
N TRP A 55 -6.78 9.34 -2.86
CA TRP A 55 -6.62 8.61 -4.13
C TRP A 55 -6.91 7.11 -4.02
N CYS A 56 -7.34 6.61 -2.86
CA CYS A 56 -7.71 5.21 -2.70
C CYS A 56 -8.90 5.09 -1.75
N PRO A 57 -10.07 4.62 -2.20
CA PRO A 57 -11.28 4.55 -1.39
C PRO A 57 -11.15 3.58 -0.20
N PHE A 58 -10.22 2.63 -0.27
CA PHE A 58 -9.92 1.69 0.81
C PHE A 58 -8.68 2.09 1.62
N GLY A 59 -8.02 3.20 1.29
CA GLY A 59 -6.84 3.67 2.00
C GLY A 59 -7.20 4.60 3.16
N TYR A 60 -6.53 4.43 4.30
CA TYR A 60 -6.74 5.27 5.49
C TYR A 60 -5.42 5.65 6.15
N TYR A 61 -5.30 6.91 6.56
CA TYR A 61 -4.30 7.42 7.48
C TYR A 61 -4.78 7.27 8.91
N LEU A 62 -3.96 6.65 9.76
CA LEU A 62 -4.25 6.50 11.18
C LEU A 62 -3.75 7.71 11.96
N ASN A 63 -4.51 8.14 12.97
CA ASN A 63 -4.09 9.21 13.88
C ASN A 63 -2.89 8.81 14.75
N GLN A 64 -2.76 7.52 15.04
CA GLN A 64 -1.68 6.94 15.81
C GLN A 64 -1.33 5.54 15.29
N ARG A 65 -0.09 5.11 15.51
CA ARG A 65 0.35 3.75 15.16
C ARG A 65 -0.02 2.79 16.29
N PRO A 66 -0.98 1.86 16.11
CA PRO A 66 -1.19 0.81 17.10
C PRO A 66 -0.06 -0.22 17.01
N GLU A 67 0.03 -1.06 18.04
CA GLU A 67 0.86 -2.26 18.00
C GLU A 67 0.16 -3.34 17.17
N PHE A 68 0.31 -3.26 15.84
CA PHE A 68 -0.40 -4.12 14.87
C PHE A 68 -0.37 -5.62 15.17
N ILE A 69 0.71 -6.11 15.80
CA ILE A 69 0.87 -7.53 16.15
C ILE A 69 -0.18 -7.98 17.20
N PHE A 70 -0.71 -7.07 18.01
CA PHE A 70 -1.72 -7.38 19.00
C PHE A 70 -3.15 -7.15 18.49
N GLU A 71 -3.32 -6.59 17.30
CA GLU A 71 -4.62 -6.31 16.71
C GLU A 71 -5.22 -7.58 16.07
N PRO A 72 -6.36 -8.11 16.56
CA PRO A 72 -6.99 -9.29 15.97
C PRO A 72 -7.38 -9.10 14.50
N GLU A 73 -7.81 -7.88 14.14
CA GLU A 73 -8.18 -7.50 12.77
C GLU A 73 -6.99 -7.57 11.80
N PHE A 74 -5.75 -7.42 12.30
CA PHE A 74 -4.53 -7.60 11.49
C PHE A 74 -4.36 -9.06 11.10
N HIS A 75 -4.48 -9.98 12.06
CA HIS A 75 -4.34 -11.42 11.83
C HIS A 75 -5.49 -12.00 11.01
N ALA A 76 -6.70 -11.43 11.13
CA ALA A 76 -7.84 -11.77 10.31
C ALA A 76 -7.71 -11.32 8.84
N GLY A 77 -6.72 -10.48 8.52
CA GLY A 77 -6.53 -9.89 7.20
C GLY A 77 -7.57 -8.84 6.85
N SER A 78 -8.14 -8.16 7.86
CA SER A 78 -9.10 -7.07 7.64
C SER A 78 -8.42 -5.82 7.05
N TYR A 79 -7.10 -5.71 7.14
CA TYR A 79 -6.32 -4.64 6.54
C TYR A 79 -4.87 -5.03 6.31
N TYR A 80 -4.18 -4.23 5.48
CA TYR A 80 -2.77 -4.35 5.18
C TYR A 80 -2.07 -3.03 5.50
N VAL A 81 -1.04 -3.06 6.33
CA VAL A 81 -0.25 -1.86 6.66
C VAL A 81 0.68 -1.55 5.48
N MET A 82 0.48 -0.41 4.84
CA MET A 82 1.30 0.04 3.72
C MET A 82 1.30 1.55 3.63
N GLU A 83 2.33 2.10 2.99
CA GLU A 83 2.46 3.52 2.78
C GLU A 83 1.44 4.02 1.73
N ALA A 84 0.86 5.20 1.98
CA ALA A 84 -0.28 5.71 1.22
C ALA A 84 0.05 6.02 -0.25
N SER A 85 1.26 6.51 -0.57
CA SER A 85 1.68 6.74 -1.95
C SER A 85 1.69 5.43 -2.76
N SER A 86 2.00 4.29 -2.13
CA SER A 86 1.91 2.98 -2.80
C SER A 86 0.47 2.62 -3.22
N MET A 87 -0.54 3.19 -2.58
CA MET A 87 -1.96 3.00 -2.93
C MET A 87 -2.37 3.80 -4.17
N MET A 88 -1.52 4.70 -4.69
CA MET A 88 -1.74 5.44 -5.95
C MET A 88 -2.01 4.51 -7.14
N LEU A 89 -1.57 3.24 -7.06
CA LEU A 89 -1.93 2.18 -8.00
C LEU A 89 -3.44 2.12 -8.27
N TRP A 90 -4.29 2.40 -7.27
CA TRP A 90 -5.74 2.45 -7.43
C TRP A 90 -6.17 3.44 -8.54
N GLN A 91 -5.62 4.66 -8.54
CA GLN A 91 -5.92 5.66 -9.57
C GLN A 91 -5.49 5.20 -10.96
N GLY A 92 -4.33 4.54 -11.06
CA GLY A 92 -3.88 3.96 -12.32
C GLY A 92 -4.85 2.89 -12.84
N LEU A 93 -5.33 2.01 -11.96
CA LEU A 93 -6.30 0.98 -12.32
C LEU A 93 -7.64 1.58 -12.76
N GLU A 94 -8.21 2.52 -12.01
CA GLU A 94 -9.46 3.20 -12.36
C GLU A 94 -9.35 3.98 -13.68
N THR A 95 -8.21 4.63 -13.92
CA THR A 95 -8.01 5.41 -15.15
C THR A 95 -7.88 4.50 -16.37
N LEU A 96 -7.21 3.36 -16.24
CA LEU A 96 -6.93 2.45 -17.35
C LEU A 96 -8.10 1.50 -17.66
N PHE A 97 -8.88 1.12 -16.64
CA PHE A 97 -9.92 0.11 -16.77
C PHE A 97 -11.30 0.69 -16.40
N PRO A 98 -12.20 0.88 -17.39
CA PRO A 98 -13.54 1.42 -17.14
C PRO A 98 -14.47 0.44 -16.41
N SER A 99 -14.08 -0.85 -16.34
CA SER A 99 -14.75 -1.90 -15.59
C SER A 99 -13.69 -2.69 -14.85
N ASN A 100 -14.03 -3.17 -13.66
CA ASN A 100 -13.17 -4.05 -12.86
C ASN A 100 -13.44 -5.54 -13.08
N ASP A 101 -14.39 -5.89 -13.93
CA ASP A 101 -14.80 -7.28 -14.17
C ASP A 101 -14.16 -7.87 -15.44
N ASN A 102 -14.00 -9.20 -15.47
CA ASN A 102 -13.35 -9.94 -16.56
C ASN A 102 -11.90 -9.50 -16.86
N LEU A 103 -11.20 -8.93 -15.88
CA LEU A 103 -9.80 -8.53 -16.02
C LEU A 103 -8.86 -9.68 -15.67
N ARG A 104 -7.69 -9.72 -16.32
CA ARG A 104 -6.61 -10.65 -15.97
C ARG A 104 -5.34 -9.86 -15.73
N ILE A 105 -4.87 -9.82 -14.48
CA ILE A 105 -3.72 -9.02 -14.07
C ILE A 105 -2.62 -9.93 -13.55
N LEU A 106 -1.38 -9.63 -13.94
CA LEU A 106 -0.17 -10.29 -13.47
C LEU A 106 0.68 -9.29 -12.69
N ASP A 107 0.86 -9.52 -11.39
CA ASP A 107 1.87 -8.85 -10.58
C ASP A 107 3.17 -9.66 -10.66
N LEU A 108 4.16 -9.15 -11.38
CA LEU A 108 5.42 -9.84 -11.64
C LEU A 108 6.33 -9.95 -10.41
N CYS A 109 6.20 -9.05 -9.43
CA CYS A 109 7.11 -8.90 -8.28
C CYS A 109 6.31 -8.61 -7.01
N GLY A 110 5.41 -9.54 -6.66
CA GLY A 110 4.33 -9.25 -5.74
C GLY A 110 4.72 -9.17 -4.27
N ALA A 111 5.81 -9.78 -3.81
CA ALA A 111 6.12 -9.73 -2.38
C ALA A 111 6.49 -8.31 -1.93
N PRO A 112 6.12 -7.91 -0.69
CA PRO A 112 5.43 -8.71 0.32
C PRO A 112 3.90 -8.83 0.14
N GLY A 113 3.28 -8.17 -0.85
CA GLY A 113 1.87 -8.37 -1.22
C GLY A 113 1.03 -7.09 -1.31
N GLY A 114 1.52 -5.93 -0.84
CA GLY A 114 0.70 -4.72 -0.73
C GLY A 114 0.04 -4.25 -2.04
N LYS A 115 0.77 -4.28 -3.17
CA LYS A 115 0.21 -3.91 -4.48
C LYS A 115 -0.82 -4.93 -4.97
N ALA A 116 -0.53 -6.22 -4.81
CA ALA A 116 -1.49 -7.28 -5.07
C ALA A 116 -2.79 -7.10 -4.27
N MET A 117 -2.74 -6.65 -3.01
CA MET A 117 -3.95 -6.38 -2.21
C MET A 117 -4.76 -5.19 -2.74
N VAL A 118 -4.10 -4.12 -3.20
CA VAL A 118 -4.77 -2.99 -3.87
C VAL A 118 -5.48 -3.50 -5.12
N THR A 119 -4.80 -4.30 -5.94
CA THR A 119 -5.37 -4.88 -7.16
C THR A 119 -6.51 -5.84 -6.86
N ALA A 120 -6.38 -6.71 -5.86
CA ALA A 120 -7.44 -7.65 -5.46
C ALA A 120 -8.69 -6.91 -4.94
N ASN A 121 -8.51 -5.79 -4.23
CA ASN A 121 -9.62 -4.91 -3.86
C ASN A 121 -10.29 -4.28 -5.09
N PHE A 122 -9.52 -3.90 -6.11
CA PHE A 122 -10.06 -3.29 -7.32
C PHE A 122 -10.90 -4.27 -8.14
N LEU A 123 -10.39 -5.49 -8.35
CA LEU A 123 -10.98 -6.50 -9.24
C LEU A 123 -12.37 -6.99 -8.83
N GLY A 124 -13.23 -7.20 -9.82
CA GLY A 124 -14.55 -7.85 -9.72
C GLY A 124 -14.48 -9.38 -9.70
N GLU A 125 -15.63 -10.03 -9.51
CA GLU A 125 -15.74 -11.47 -9.25
C GLU A 125 -15.29 -12.37 -10.42
N ASN A 126 -15.41 -11.94 -11.68
CA ASN A 126 -15.01 -12.75 -12.83
C ASN A 126 -13.58 -12.46 -13.31
N SER A 127 -12.78 -11.80 -12.47
CA SER A 127 -11.39 -11.44 -12.80
C SER A 127 -10.38 -12.44 -12.24
N LEU A 128 -9.14 -12.37 -12.72
CA LEU A 128 -8.01 -13.18 -12.27
C LEU A 128 -6.84 -12.29 -11.90
N LEU A 129 -6.29 -12.50 -10.71
CA LEU A 129 -5.01 -11.95 -10.29
C LEU A 129 -3.98 -13.06 -10.11
N VAL A 130 -2.88 -12.99 -10.85
CA VAL A 130 -1.72 -13.85 -10.65
C VAL A 130 -0.61 -13.04 -10.00
N VAL A 131 -0.08 -13.52 -8.89
CA VAL A 131 0.98 -12.84 -8.13
C VAL A 131 2.24 -13.69 -8.12
N ASN A 132 3.27 -13.23 -8.82
CA ASN A 132 4.56 -13.89 -8.95
C ASN A 132 5.57 -13.32 -7.94
N GLU A 133 6.41 -14.19 -7.38
CA GLU A 133 7.61 -13.80 -6.63
C GLU A 133 8.70 -14.84 -6.88
N VAL A 134 9.80 -14.41 -7.48
CA VAL A 134 10.93 -15.28 -7.84
C VAL A 134 11.83 -15.60 -6.65
N ASN A 135 11.89 -14.70 -5.67
CA ASN A 135 12.68 -14.88 -4.47
C ASN A 135 11.94 -15.73 -3.43
N ARG A 136 12.40 -16.97 -3.27
CA ARG A 136 11.83 -17.95 -2.34
C ARG A 136 11.73 -17.46 -0.89
N ASN A 137 12.65 -16.61 -0.44
CA ASN A 137 12.62 -16.08 0.93
C ASN A 137 11.49 -15.05 1.10
N ARG A 138 11.16 -14.31 0.05
CA ARG A 138 10.06 -13.32 0.06
C ARG A 138 8.71 -13.95 -0.27
N TYR A 139 8.71 -15.12 -0.90
CA TYR A 139 7.47 -15.86 -1.20
C TYR A 139 6.69 -16.23 0.05
N GLN A 140 7.34 -16.58 1.16
CA GLN A 140 6.63 -17.02 2.38
C GLN A 140 5.74 -15.91 2.96
N VAL A 141 6.27 -14.69 3.07
CA VAL A 141 5.49 -13.54 3.57
C VAL A 141 4.39 -13.16 2.59
N LEU A 142 4.62 -13.26 1.28
CA LEU A 142 3.59 -13.04 0.28
C LEU A 142 2.45 -14.05 0.43
N LYS A 143 2.78 -15.35 0.53
CA LYS A 143 1.80 -16.43 0.69
C LYS A 143 0.95 -16.22 1.94
N GLU A 144 1.58 -15.88 3.06
CA GLU A 144 0.88 -15.58 4.31
C GLU A 144 -0.08 -14.41 4.16
N ASN A 145 0.38 -13.30 3.56
CA ASN A 145 -0.45 -12.12 3.37
C ASN A 145 -1.63 -12.40 2.44
N VAL A 146 -1.42 -13.09 1.32
CA VAL A 146 -2.49 -13.48 0.37
C VAL A 146 -3.51 -14.39 1.05
N ALA A 147 -3.04 -15.39 1.82
CA ALA A 147 -3.92 -16.28 2.57
C ALA A 147 -4.77 -15.53 3.62
N LYS A 148 -4.16 -14.59 4.35
CA LYS A 148 -4.89 -13.71 5.29
C LYS A 148 -5.88 -12.82 4.56
N TRP A 149 -5.53 -12.28 3.39
CA TRP A 149 -6.42 -11.40 2.62
C TRP A 149 -7.70 -12.12 2.19
N GLY A 150 -7.58 -13.37 1.73
CA GLY A 150 -8.72 -14.25 1.49
C GLY A 150 -9.58 -13.89 0.28
N ILE A 151 -9.00 -13.24 -0.73
CA ILE A 151 -9.63 -13.04 -2.04
C ILE A 151 -9.06 -14.11 -2.99
N PRO A 152 -9.91 -14.91 -3.65
CA PRO A 152 -9.48 -15.97 -4.56
C PRO A 152 -8.78 -15.45 -5.81
#